data_AF-A0A2J0MNL7-F1
#
_entry.id   AF-A0A2J0MNL7-F1
#
_cell.length_a   1.000
_cell.length_b   1.000
_cell.length_c   1.000
_cell.angle_alpha   90.00
_cell.angle_beta   90.00
_cell.angle_gamma   90.00
#
_symmetry.space_group_name_H-M   'P 1'
#
loop_
_entity.id
_entity.type
_entity.pdbx_description
1 polymer ?
#
loop_
_entity_poly.entity_id
_entity_poly.type
_entity_poly.pdbx_seq_one_letter_code
_entity_poly.pdbx_strand_id
1 'polypeptide(L)' 'MNNHWTQLSIEYANQRSYLDDLFHVYPTIPEGIRDLDGELWKKVEKAFKKKDNATLLETLLKMDLFPIKDSYVAYLKRD' A
#
# COMPACT_ATOMS: atom_id res chain seq x y z
N MET A 1 -5.64 -14.87 -22.06
CA MET A 1 -4.22 -15.31 -22.07
C MET A 1 -3.57 -14.70 -20.84
N ASN A 2 -3.25 -15.49 -19.82
CA ASN A 2 -2.52 -14.98 -18.66
C ASN A 2 -1.03 -14.95 -18.99
N ASN A 3 -0.35 -13.85 -18.64
CA ASN A 3 1.09 -13.70 -18.80
C ASN A 3 1.81 -14.74 -17.91
N HIS A 4 2.94 -15.28 -18.37
CA HIS A 4 3.75 -16.26 -17.64
C HIS A 4 4.05 -15.81 -16.19
N TRP A 5 4.37 -14.53 -16.01
CA TRP A 5 4.59 -13.94 -14.68
C TRP A 5 3.34 -13.94 -13.80
N THR A 6 2.17 -13.78 -14.41
CA THR A 6 0.87 -13.86 -13.70
C THR A 6 0.61 -15.28 -13.22
N GLN A 7 0.93 -16.31 -14.02
CA GLN A 7 0.78 -17.71 -13.60
C GLN A 7 1.72 -18.06 -12.44
N LEU A 8 3.00 -17.68 -12.55
CA LEU A 8 3.97 -17.88 -11.46
C LEU A 8 3.55 -17.17 -10.18
N SER A 9 2.99 -15.97 -10.28
CA SER A 9 2.48 -15.22 -9.12
C SER A 9 1.29 -15.92 -8.46
N ILE A 10 0.38 -16.51 -9.26
CA ILE A 10 -0.78 -17.27 -8.77
C ILE A 10 -0.31 -18.56 -8.09
N GLU A 11 0.62 -19.29 -8.69
CA GLU A 11 1.18 -20.52 -8.13
C GLU A 11 1.89 -20.25 -6.81
N TYR A 12 2.68 -19.18 -6.74
CA TYR A 12 3.34 -18.75 -5.51
C TYR A 12 2.32 -18.35 -4.42
N ALA A 13 1.30 -17.56 -4.77
CA ALA A 13 0.27 -17.11 -3.83
C ALA A 13 -0.62 -18.27 -3.30
N ASN A 14 -0.74 -19.36 -4.05
CA ASN A 14 -1.50 -20.55 -3.67
C ASN A 14 -0.71 -21.52 -2.77
N GLN A 15 0.56 -21.26 -2.49
CA GLN A 15 1.34 -22.07 -1.54
C GLN A 15 0.85 -21.84 -0.12
N ARG A 16 0.68 -22.93 0.64
CA ARG A 16 0.11 -22.90 1.99
C ARG A 16 0.88 -21.98 2.94
N SER A 17 2.20 -21.86 2.76
CA SER A 17 3.05 -20.99 3.57
C SER A 17 3.11 -19.55 3.09
N TYR A 18 2.66 -19.22 1.87
CA TYR A 18 2.82 -17.86 1.34
C TYR A 18 2.17 -16.81 2.25
N LEU A 19 0.97 -17.09 2.77
CA LEU A 19 0.31 -16.19 3.71
C LEU A 19 1.08 -16.13 5.04
N ASP A 20 1.54 -17.25 5.56
CA ASP A 20 2.29 -17.31 6.82
C ASP A 20 3.64 -16.58 6.73
N ASP A 21 4.38 -16.79 5.63
CA ASP A 21 5.64 -16.11 5.31
C ASP A 21 5.41 -14.60 5.13
N LEU A 22 4.30 -14.23 4.49
CA LEU A 22 3.89 -12.84 4.35
C LEU A 22 3.57 -12.21 5.71
N PHE A 23 2.83 -12.90 6.59
CA PHE A 23 2.53 -12.42 7.94
C PHE A 23 3.78 -12.31 8.82
N HIS A 24 4.81 -13.15 8.58
CA HIS A 24 6.08 -13.08 9.31
C HIS A 24 6.90 -11.84 8.92
N VAL A 25 6.86 -11.44 7.64
CA VAL A 25 7.53 -10.22 7.13
C VAL A 25 6.70 -8.96 7.41
N TYR A 26 5.37 -9.09 7.44
CA TYR A 26 4.42 -8.01 7.70
C TYR A 26 3.65 -8.31 8.99
N PRO A 27 4.24 -8.07 10.18
CA PRO A 27 3.49 -8.18 11.42
C PRO A 27 2.26 -7.27 11.31
N THR A 28 1.07 -7.86 11.43
CA THR A 28 -0.17 -7.09 11.50
C THR A 28 -0.09 -6.25 12.76
N ILE A 29 0.25 -4.97 12.61
CA ILE A 29 0.31 -4.05 13.74
C ILE A 29 -1.11 -4.03 14.34
N PRO A 30 -1.28 -4.43 15.60
CA PRO A 30 -2.54 -4.24 16.30
C PRO A 30 -2.68 -2.74 16.57
N GLU A 31 -3.79 -2.15 16.13
CA GLU A 31 -4.33 -0.92 16.72
C GLU A 31 -3.33 0.25 16.87
N GLY A 32 -3.02 0.94 15.77
CA GLY A 32 -2.36 2.24 15.83
C GLY A 32 -3.02 3.20 14.84
N ILE A 33 -3.73 4.21 15.35
CA ILE A 33 -4.05 5.39 14.54
C ILE A 33 -2.71 5.88 14.01
N ARG A 34 -2.59 5.97 12.68
CA ARG A 34 -1.36 6.44 12.05
C ARG A 34 -1.10 7.87 12.50
N ASP A 35 0.01 8.08 13.19
CA ASP A 35 0.49 9.43 13.47
C ASP A 35 0.95 10.03 12.14
N LEU A 36 0.15 10.99 11.65
CA LEU A 36 0.46 11.74 10.44
C LEU A 36 1.14 13.03 10.88
N ASP A 37 2.31 13.31 10.30
CA ASP A 37 2.93 14.62 10.47
C ASP A 37 1.95 15.71 10.01
N GLY A 38 1.46 16.48 10.99
CA GLY A 38 0.49 17.53 10.77
C GLY A 38 1.00 18.67 9.88
N GLU A 39 2.32 18.86 9.76
CA GLU A 39 2.89 19.81 8.81
C GLU A 39 2.83 19.30 7.37
N LEU A 40 3.16 18.03 7.15
CA LEU A 40 3.01 17.37 5.85
C LEU A 40 1.54 17.39 5.41
N TRP A 41 0.61 17.09 6.32
CA TRP A 41 -0.83 17.13 6.01
C TRP A 41 -1.31 18.54 5.59
N LYS A 42 -0.88 19.58 6.31
CA LYS A 42 -1.18 20.98 5.93
C LYS A 42 -0.62 21.34 4.55
N LYS A 43 0.55 20.83 4.18
CA LYS A 43 1.14 21.04 2.85
C LYS A 43 0.32 20.35 1.76
N VAL A 44 -0.14 19.12 2.00
CA VAL A 44 -1.06 18.40 1.10
C VAL A 44 -2.34 19.20 0.87
N GLU A 45 -3.01 19.65 1.94
CA GLU A 45 -4.25 20.43 1.82
C GLU A 45 -4.04 21.73 1.01
N LYS A 46 -2.92 22.42 1.26
CA LYS A 46 -2.58 23.65 0.56
C LYS A 46 -2.29 23.41 -0.92
N ALA A 47 -1.53 22.37 -1.26
CA ALA A 47 -1.23 21.99 -2.64
C ALA A 47 -2.50 21.57 -3.40
N PHE A 48 -3.36 20.79 -2.75
CA PHE A 48 -4.65 20.37 -3.30
C PHE A 48 -5.58 21.55 -3.59
N LYS A 49 -5.78 22.46 -2.61
CA LYS A 49 -6.61 23.67 -2.79
C LYS A 49 -6.09 24.58 -3.92
N LYS A 50 -4.78 24.60 -4.13
CA LYS A 50 -4.13 25.36 -5.21
C LYS A 50 -4.09 24.64 -6.55
N LYS A 51 -4.52 23.37 -6.63
CA LYS A 51 -4.37 22.49 -7.80
C LYS A 51 -2.92 22.38 -8.29
N ASP A 52 -1.96 22.49 -7.36
CA ASP A 52 -0.55 22.31 -7.65
C ASP A 52 -0.20 20.82 -7.58
N ASN A 53 -0.38 20.15 -8.71
CA ASN A 53 -0.26 18.70 -8.81
C ASN A 53 1.17 18.21 -8.55
N ALA A 54 2.19 19.00 -8.93
CA ALA A 54 3.59 18.63 -8.72
C ALA A 54 3.93 18.63 -7.23
N THR A 55 3.64 19.74 -6.54
CA THR A 55 3.87 19.85 -5.09
C THR A 55 3.02 18.86 -4.31
N LEU A 56 1.78 18.60 -4.76
CA LEU A 56 0.90 17.60 -4.15
C LEU A 56 1.54 16.21 -4.22
N LEU A 57 1.98 15.78 -5.40
CA LEU A 57 2.57 14.47 -5.60
C LEU A 57 3.88 14.31 -4.81
N GLU A 58 4.76 15.30 -4.86
CA GLU A 58 6.01 15.29 -4.10
C GLU A 58 5.79 15.22 -2.58
N THR A 59 4.77 15.92 -2.08
CA THR A 59 4.44 15.91 -0.65
C THR A 59 3.88 14.56 -0.22
N LEU A 60 3.02 13.96 -1.04
CA LEU A 60 2.46 12.62 -0.79
C LEU A 60 3.56 11.53 -0.79
N LEU A 61 4.55 11.62 -1.68
CA LEU A 61 5.68 10.68 -1.73
C LEU A 61 6.63 10.79 -0.54
N LYS A 62 6.63 11.94 0.17
CA LYS A 62 7.43 12.15 1.39
C LYS A 62 6.74 11.65 2.66
N MET A 63 5.44 11.40 2.61
CA MET A 63 4.74 10.79 3.73
C MET A 63 5.23 9.36 3.90
N ASP A 64 5.42 8.92 5.14
CA ASP A 64 5.82 7.54 5.40
C ASP A 64 4.91 6.58 4.62
N LEU A 65 5.52 5.58 4.00
CA LEU A 65 4.82 4.65 3.14
C LEU A 65 3.65 4.02 3.92
N PHE A 66 2.56 3.77 3.21
CA PHE A 66 1.46 2.93 3.72
C PHE A 66 2.08 1.70 4.41
N PRO A 67 1.79 1.41 5.69
CA PRO A 67 1.86 0.02 6.13
C PRO A 67 0.80 -0.68 5.28
N ILE A 68 1.23 -1.35 4.20
CA ILE A 68 0.34 -2.00 3.25
C ILE A 68 -0.47 -3.02 4.05
N LYS A 69 -1.67 -2.64 4.49
CA LYS A 69 -2.53 -3.50 5.31
C LYS A 69 -3.28 -4.52 4.46
N ASP A 70 -3.29 -4.36 3.14
CA ASP A 70 -3.73 -5.42 2.24
C ASP A 70 -2.89 -5.29 0.98
N SER A 71 -2.02 -6.29 0.77
CA SER A 71 -1.53 -6.54 -0.58
C SER A 71 -2.77 -6.65 -1.49
N TYR A 72 -2.63 -6.13 -2.71
CA TYR A 72 -3.59 -6.11 -3.83
C TYR A 72 -4.38 -7.41 -4.11
N VAL A 73 -4.13 -8.49 -3.37
CA VAL A 73 -4.75 -9.81 -3.43
C VAL A 73 -6.24 -9.77 -3.12
N ALA A 74 -6.72 -8.94 -2.19
CA ALA A 74 -8.16 -8.83 -1.92
C ALA A 74 -8.95 -8.26 -3.11
N TYR A 75 -8.31 -7.40 -3.91
CA TYR A 75 -8.87 -6.88 -5.16
C TYR A 75 -8.84 -7.94 -6.28
N LEU A 76 -7.84 -8.84 -6.28
CA LEU A 76 -7.69 -9.92 -7.26
C LEU A 76 -8.55 -11.17 -6.97
N LYS A 77 -9.11 -11.30 -5.76
CA LYS A 77 -9.99 -12.41 -5.36
C LYS A 77 -11.49 -12.18 -5.66
N ARG A 78 -11.85 -11.18 -6.47
CA ARG A 78 -13.20 -11.08 -7.04
C ARG A 78 -13.29 -11.90 -8.33
N ASP A 79 -13.24 -13.21 -8.16
CA ASP A 79 -13.98 -14.24 -8.91
C ASP A 79 -13.70 -15.61 -8.28
#